data_AF-A0A9P8EEI1-F1
#
_entry.id   AF-A0A9P8EEI1-F1
#
_cell.length_a   1.000
_cell.length_b   1.000
_cell.length_c   1.000
_cell.angle_alpha   90.00
_cell.angle_beta   90.00
_cell.angle_gamma   90.00
#
_symmetry.space_group_name_H-M   'P 1'
#
loop_
_entity.id
_entity.type
_entity.pdbx_description
1 polymer ?
#
loop_
_entity_poly.entity_id
_entity_poly.type
_entity_poly.pdbx_seq_one_letter_code
_entity_poly.pdbx_strand_id
1 'polypeptide(L)'
;RRLVGSEFYSRVSGKTPDDEAARIKAWDIAIDAQLAGGDAEVSYYRLLLTLMASGTLPDSPIRLMQKAVHFRIFFWEVANAGYGNMFMFRDFTAKVGRIYWDSARKQQHALAAGEYTEKQIADDKIERLPEYLAELIELDCDDVLTDEMIQRAYNLAWNRPSAEKTVPNQTMNSVVEDHAIRSPLDAVAAWFANMTVDAALTRALDADSKTTADVQYLIDLANKTAPPASATQTRAHVAKAVLLDSDRSAHIIAALDSLPMVTSNDGLDMPSNMITHTPISPDTHSALTLAKILSIASPTNPTPARVHAASVVSSMHLMPNRITLLTAVAAYKVLSTFSSDALLFNSGKLGLDDLAGNLRVWIGTRAAKTAGLTREQKASVVESCLGVSKRVGGWKDEEEKDSGYGSLEDGEKEAVVRA
;
A
#
# COMPACT_ATOMS: atom_id res chain seq x y z
N ARG A 1 5.90 -18.93 33.72
CA ARG A 1 7.11 -19.53 33.08
C ARG A 1 8.41 -18.85 33.49
N ARG A 2 8.48 -17.51 33.51
CA ARG A 2 9.66 -16.73 33.98
C ARG A 2 10.25 -17.13 35.35
N LEU A 3 9.45 -17.73 36.25
CA LEU A 3 9.89 -18.10 37.60
C LEU A 3 10.23 -19.59 37.77
N VAL A 4 9.89 -20.47 36.83
CA VAL A 4 9.96 -21.92 37.09
C VAL A 4 10.50 -22.78 35.93
N GLY A 5 10.75 -22.20 34.75
CA GLY A 5 11.31 -22.95 33.61
C GLY A 5 10.29 -23.90 32.94
N SER A 6 10.52 -24.20 31.67
CA SER A 6 9.69 -25.10 30.86
C SER A 6 9.71 -26.54 31.39
N GLU A 7 10.86 -26.99 31.90
CA GLU A 7 11.06 -28.34 32.45
C GLU A 7 10.29 -28.60 33.76
N PHE A 8 10.16 -27.62 34.65
CA PHE A 8 9.36 -27.81 35.86
C PHE A 8 7.85 -27.83 35.53
N TYR A 9 7.44 -27.01 34.56
CA TYR A 9 6.04 -26.98 34.11
C TYR A 9 5.63 -28.30 33.44
N SER A 10 6.48 -28.90 32.60
CA SER A 10 6.22 -30.23 32.03
C SER A 10 6.21 -31.33 33.10
N ARG A 11 7.16 -31.28 34.05
CA ARG A 11 7.24 -32.23 35.16
C ARG A 11 6.06 -32.15 36.15
N VAL A 12 5.53 -30.96 36.41
CA VAL A 12 4.36 -30.76 37.30
C VAL A 12 3.03 -31.04 36.59
N SER A 13 2.93 -30.72 35.30
CA SER A 13 1.69 -30.96 34.53
C SER A 13 1.56 -32.40 34.01
N GLY A 14 2.61 -33.21 34.10
CA GLY A 14 2.64 -34.59 33.61
C GLY A 14 2.54 -34.71 32.08
N LYS A 15 2.71 -33.60 31.35
CA LYS A 15 2.60 -33.55 29.89
C LYS A 15 3.95 -33.79 29.24
N THR A 16 3.94 -34.54 28.13
CA THR A 16 5.16 -34.75 27.36
C THR A 16 5.57 -33.46 26.63
N PRO A 17 6.87 -33.30 26.29
CA PRO A 17 7.33 -32.17 25.46
C PRO A 17 6.60 -32.07 24.11
N ASP A 18 6.20 -33.21 23.54
CA ASP A 18 5.46 -33.31 22.29
C ASP A 18 4.01 -32.84 22.43
N ASP A 19 3.33 -33.17 23.55
CA ASP A 19 1.99 -32.67 23.86
C ASP A 19 1.98 -31.14 23.99
N GLU A 20 3.03 -30.58 24.59
CA GLU A 20 3.18 -29.14 24.72
C GLU A 20 3.49 -28.48 23.37
N ALA A 21 4.23 -29.14 22.47
CA ALA A 21 4.44 -28.69 21.10
C ALA A 21 3.14 -28.67 20.31
N ALA A 22 2.37 -29.75 20.37
CA ALA A 22 1.07 -29.85 19.74
C ALA A 22 0.11 -28.77 20.27
N ARG A 23 0.10 -28.53 21.59
CA ARG A 23 -0.71 -27.47 22.21
C ARG A 23 -0.33 -26.08 21.71
N ILE A 24 0.96 -25.75 21.70
CA ILE A 24 1.43 -24.44 21.24
C ILE A 24 1.02 -24.23 19.77
N LYS A 25 1.32 -25.20 18.92
CA LYS A 25 0.97 -25.15 17.50
C LYS A 25 -0.54 -25.05 17.26
N ALA A 26 -1.35 -25.79 18.03
CA ALA A 26 -2.80 -25.74 17.91
C ALA A 26 -3.37 -24.35 18.26
N TRP A 27 -2.84 -23.70 19.30
CA TRP A 27 -3.25 -22.34 19.65
C TRP A 27 -2.72 -21.29 18.66
N ASP A 28 -1.48 -21.40 18.19
CA ASP A 28 -0.94 -20.50 17.15
C ASP A 28 -1.85 -20.54 15.90
N ILE A 29 -2.20 -21.76 15.42
CA ILE A 29 -3.14 -21.94 14.31
C ILE A 29 -4.53 -21.38 14.61
N ALA A 30 -5.06 -21.61 15.81
CA ALA A 30 -6.39 -21.13 16.18
C ALA A 30 -6.47 -19.59 16.25
N ILE A 31 -5.44 -18.94 16.79
CA ILE A 31 -5.37 -17.48 16.87
C ILE A 31 -5.20 -16.91 15.46
N ASP A 32 -4.31 -17.46 14.63
CA ASP A 32 -4.13 -17.04 13.24
C ASP A 32 -5.42 -17.18 12.44
N ALA A 33 -6.05 -18.37 12.48
CA ALA A 33 -7.28 -18.63 11.77
C ALA A 33 -8.38 -17.65 12.18
N GLN A 34 -8.53 -17.38 13.47
CA GLN A 34 -9.56 -16.44 13.92
C GLN A 34 -9.29 -15.00 13.48
N LEU A 35 -8.05 -14.51 13.59
CA LEU A 35 -7.71 -13.15 13.22
C LEU A 35 -7.65 -12.93 11.69
N ALA A 36 -7.40 -13.99 10.92
CA ALA A 36 -7.38 -13.97 9.46
C ALA A 36 -8.75 -14.29 8.83
N GLY A 37 -9.83 -14.39 9.61
CA GLY A 37 -11.20 -14.64 9.09
C GLY A 37 -11.54 -16.12 8.83
N GLY A 38 -10.66 -17.06 9.16
CA GLY A 38 -10.92 -18.50 9.06
C GLY A 38 -11.93 -19.07 10.08
N ASP A 39 -12.31 -18.32 11.13
CA ASP A 39 -13.33 -18.73 12.10
C ASP A 39 -14.73 -18.32 11.64
N ALA A 40 -15.47 -19.26 11.04
CA ALA A 40 -16.83 -19.04 10.53
C ALA A 40 -17.86 -18.69 11.62
N GLU A 41 -17.58 -19.06 12.88
CA GLU A 41 -18.46 -18.84 14.04
C GLU A 41 -17.81 -17.84 15.02
N VAL A 42 -17.05 -16.88 14.49
CA VAL A 42 -16.41 -15.84 15.27
C VAL A 42 -17.40 -15.16 16.21
N SER A 43 -17.01 -15.06 17.48
CA SER A 43 -17.78 -14.38 18.52
C SER A 43 -16.83 -13.75 19.53
N TYR A 44 -17.33 -12.78 20.29
CA TYR A 44 -16.57 -12.15 21.37
C TYR A 44 -15.99 -13.14 22.38
N TYR A 45 -16.76 -14.17 22.75
CA TYR A 45 -16.29 -15.19 23.69
C TYR A 45 -15.10 -15.98 23.13
N ARG A 46 -15.13 -16.30 21.82
CA ARG A 46 -14.03 -17.01 21.17
C ARG A 46 -12.80 -16.14 21.04
N LEU A 47 -12.94 -14.86 20.66
CA LEU A 47 -11.83 -13.90 20.63
C LEU A 47 -11.22 -13.69 22.02
N LEU A 48 -12.05 -13.59 23.06
CA LEU A 48 -11.55 -13.49 24.44
C LEU A 48 -10.79 -14.77 24.84
N LEU A 49 -11.31 -15.94 24.48
CA LEU A 49 -10.70 -17.22 24.81
C LEU A 49 -9.33 -17.40 24.14
N THR A 50 -9.21 -17.08 22.86
CA THR A 50 -7.93 -17.12 22.13
C THR A 50 -6.96 -16.05 22.62
N LEU A 51 -7.44 -14.85 22.99
CA LEU A 51 -6.62 -13.81 23.61
C LEU A 51 -6.07 -14.28 24.96
N MET A 52 -6.90 -14.87 25.82
CA MET A 52 -6.47 -15.45 27.10
C MET A 52 -5.52 -16.63 26.90
N ALA A 53 -5.81 -17.51 25.92
CA ALA A 53 -4.96 -18.64 25.58
C ALA A 53 -3.57 -18.19 25.09
N SER A 54 -3.49 -17.10 24.33
CA SER A 54 -2.21 -16.52 23.87
C SER A 54 -1.31 -16.14 25.05
N GLY A 55 -1.87 -15.72 26.19
CA GLY A 55 -1.13 -15.44 27.42
C GLY A 55 -0.49 -16.68 28.08
N THR A 56 -0.91 -17.88 27.68
CA THR A 56 -0.36 -19.17 28.16
C THR A 56 0.71 -19.76 27.25
N LEU A 57 0.93 -19.14 26.09
CA LEU A 57 1.96 -19.53 25.12
C LEU A 57 3.31 -18.94 25.53
N PRO A 58 4.43 -19.61 25.21
CA PRO A 58 5.75 -19.02 25.42
C PRO A 58 5.89 -17.78 24.53
N ASP A 59 6.56 -16.75 25.06
CA ASP A 59 6.74 -15.51 24.32
C ASP A 59 7.79 -15.69 23.21
N SER A 60 7.40 -15.32 22.00
CA SER A 60 8.27 -15.11 20.86
C SER A 60 7.92 -13.77 20.22
N PRO A 61 8.83 -13.15 19.45
CA PRO A 61 8.54 -11.89 18.76
C PRO A 61 7.23 -11.92 17.96
N ILE A 62 7.01 -12.99 17.19
CA ILE A 62 5.79 -13.15 16.38
C ILE A 62 4.52 -13.21 17.24
N ARG A 63 4.52 -14.01 18.32
CA ARG A 63 3.37 -14.14 19.22
C ARG A 63 3.09 -12.84 19.97
N LEU A 64 4.13 -12.09 20.34
CA LEU A 64 3.98 -10.79 21.00
C LEU A 64 3.43 -9.72 20.04
N MET A 65 3.89 -9.68 18.78
CA MET A 65 3.27 -8.82 17.74
C MET A 65 1.79 -9.19 17.53
N GLN A 66 1.50 -10.49 17.41
CA GLN A 66 0.14 -10.98 17.23
C GLN A 66 -0.75 -10.65 18.44
N LYS A 67 -0.24 -10.75 19.67
CA LYS A 67 -0.93 -10.29 20.89
C LYS A 67 -1.28 -8.81 20.82
N ALA A 68 -0.37 -7.96 20.33
CA ALA A 68 -0.63 -6.53 20.18
C ALA A 68 -1.81 -6.27 19.22
N VAL A 69 -1.81 -6.92 18.06
CA VAL A 69 -2.88 -6.83 17.05
C VAL A 69 -4.19 -7.39 17.59
N HIS A 70 -4.17 -8.58 18.17
CA HIS A 70 -5.35 -9.23 18.75
C HIS A 70 -6.01 -8.36 19.82
N PHE A 71 -5.21 -7.80 20.73
CA PHE A 71 -5.71 -6.94 21.79
C PHE A 71 -6.41 -5.69 21.23
N ARG A 72 -5.84 -5.06 20.21
CA ARG A 72 -6.46 -3.92 19.52
C ARG A 72 -7.79 -4.30 18.85
N ILE A 73 -7.83 -5.43 18.15
CA ILE A 73 -9.03 -5.94 17.47
C ILE A 73 -10.14 -6.25 18.48
N PHE A 74 -9.82 -6.97 19.56
CA PHE A 74 -10.81 -7.39 20.57
C PHE A 74 -11.57 -6.21 21.17
N PHE A 75 -10.87 -5.11 21.45
CA PHE A 75 -11.46 -3.92 22.04
C PHE A 75 -11.96 -2.89 21.04
N TRP A 76 -11.86 -3.15 19.74
CA TRP A 76 -12.22 -2.18 18.68
C TRP A 76 -13.69 -1.79 18.71
N GLU A 77 -14.60 -2.76 18.70
CA GLU A 77 -16.04 -2.46 18.74
C GLU A 77 -16.47 -1.87 20.09
N VAL A 78 -15.85 -2.25 21.20
CA VAL A 78 -16.13 -1.64 22.53
C VAL A 78 -15.73 -0.16 22.53
N ALA A 79 -14.57 0.18 21.95
CA ALA A 79 -14.15 1.57 21.78
C ALA A 79 -15.14 2.36 20.88
N ASN A 80 -15.68 1.73 19.84
CA ASN A 80 -16.55 2.37 18.86
C ASN A 80 -18.06 2.36 19.21
N ALA A 81 -18.53 1.50 20.12
CA ALA A 81 -19.93 1.36 20.52
C ALA A 81 -20.40 2.38 21.58
N GLY A 82 -19.67 3.49 21.76
CA GLY A 82 -20.03 4.58 22.68
C GLY A 82 -19.34 4.54 24.05
N TYR A 83 -18.65 3.45 24.40
CA TYR A 83 -17.74 3.43 25.57
C TYR A 83 -16.39 4.11 25.30
N GLY A 84 -16.09 4.48 24.05
CA GLY A 84 -14.93 5.31 23.71
C GLY A 84 -14.94 6.70 24.34
N ASN A 85 -16.12 7.22 24.71
CA ASN A 85 -16.26 8.45 25.51
C ASN A 85 -15.96 8.25 27.01
N MET A 86 -15.77 7.00 27.47
CA MET A 86 -15.12 6.75 28.76
C MET A 86 -13.64 7.06 28.55
N PHE A 87 -13.28 8.30 28.88
CA PHE A 87 -12.12 9.14 28.50
C PHE A 87 -10.71 8.51 28.43
N MET A 88 -10.54 7.21 28.73
CA MET A 88 -9.25 6.53 28.84
C MET A 88 -9.19 5.16 28.17
N PHE A 89 -10.30 4.64 27.60
CA PHE A 89 -10.32 3.25 27.12
C PHE A 89 -9.46 3.06 25.85
N ARG A 90 -9.52 4.00 24.91
CA ARG A 90 -8.67 3.98 23.70
C ARG A 90 -7.19 4.11 24.05
N ASP A 91 -6.85 4.99 24.98
CA ASP A 91 -5.46 5.19 25.42
C ASP A 91 -4.93 3.98 26.19
N PHE A 92 -5.81 3.31 26.96
CA PHE A 92 -5.49 2.06 27.64
C PHE A 92 -5.19 0.96 26.63
N THR A 93 -6.07 0.74 25.65
CA THR A 93 -5.82 -0.29 24.64
C THR A 93 -4.55 0.04 23.88
N ALA A 94 -4.38 1.29 23.46
CA ALA A 94 -3.17 1.83 22.83
C ALA A 94 -1.90 1.43 23.59
N LYS A 95 -1.86 1.75 24.89
CA LYS A 95 -0.75 1.45 25.78
C LYS A 95 -0.44 -0.04 25.90
N VAL A 96 -1.46 -0.90 26.01
CA VAL A 96 -1.24 -2.36 26.13
C VAL A 96 -0.63 -2.94 24.86
N GLY A 97 -1.15 -2.56 23.68
CA GLY A 97 -0.55 -3.01 22.42
C GLY A 97 0.88 -2.49 22.23
N ARG A 98 1.18 -1.25 22.64
CA ARG A 98 2.56 -0.73 22.68
C ARG A 98 3.48 -1.59 23.53
N ILE A 99 3.03 -1.99 24.72
CA ILE A 99 3.82 -2.86 25.61
C ILE A 99 4.16 -4.19 24.92
N TYR A 100 3.19 -4.83 24.26
CA TYR A 100 3.43 -6.08 23.55
C TYR A 100 4.34 -5.89 22.32
N TRP A 101 4.12 -4.84 21.54
CA TRP A 101 4.94 -4.50 20.37
C TRP A 101 6.39 -4.20 20.76
N ASP A 102 6.62 -3.36 21.77
CA ASP A 102 7.96 -3.02 22.26
C ASP A 102 8.65 -4.23 22.89
N SER A 103 7.88 -5.12 23.54
CA SER A 103 8.42 -6.37 24.07
C SER A 103 8.86 -7.31 22.95
N ALA A 104 8.07 -7.39 21.88
CA ALA A 104 8.43 -8.13 20.68
C ALA A 104 9.71 -7.56 20.04
N ARG A 105 9.81 -6.23 19.91
CA ARG A 105 10.99 -5.55 19.34
C ARG A 105 12.24 -5.84 20.16
N LYS A 106 12.15 -5.69 21.49
CA LYS A 106 13.26 -6.02 22.41
C LYS A 106 13.69 -7.47 22.32
N GLN A 107 12.74 -8.40 22.24
CA GLN A 107 13.05 -9.82 22.12
C GLN A 107 13.72 -10.14 20.77
N GLN A 108 13.26 -9.53 19.67
CA GLN A 108 13.88 -9.66 18.36
C GLN A 108 15.33 -9.15 18.35
N HIS A 109 15.59 -7.98 18.95
CA HIS A 109 16.96 -7.44 19.08
C HIS A 109 17.87 -8.34 19.90
N ALA A 110 17.39 -8.86 21.03
CA ALA A 110 18.17 -9.78 21.86
C ALA A 110 18.47 -11.11 21.13
N LEU A 111 17.55 -11.61 20.30
CA LEU A 111 17.80 -12.77 19.43
C LEU A 111 18.84 -12.47 18.35
N ALA A 112 18.81 -11.28 17.75
CA ALA A 112 19.79 -10.85 16.76
C ALA A 112 21.19 -10.62 17.37
N ALA A 113 21.24 -10.14 18.61
CA ALA A 113 22.47 -9.94 19.38
C ALA A 113 23.08 -11.23 19.94
N GLY A 114 22.42 -12.39 19.77
CA GLY A 114 22.91 -13.68 20.25
C GLY A 114 22.83 -13.85 21.77
N GLU A 115 21.95 -13.11 22.44
CA GLU A 115 21.77 -13.19 23.91
C GLU A 115 21.11 -14.50 24.36
N TYR A 116 20.47 -15.23 23.44
CA TYR A 116 19.88 -16.53 23.68
C TYR A 116 20.77 -17.65 23.17
N THR A 117 20.97 -18.67 24.00
CA THR A 117 21.65 -19.90 23.58
C THR A 117 20.71 -20.72 22.67
N GLU A 118 21.25 -21.46 21.70
CA GLU A 118 20.46 -22.39 20.84
C GLU A 118 19.55 -23.33 21.65
N LYS A 119 20.02 -23.79 22.80
CA LYS A 119 19.22 -24.60 23.73
C LYS A 119 18.00 -23.84 24.27
N GLN A 120 18.14 -22.57 24.63
CA GLN A 120 17.02 -21.73 25.10
C GLN A 120 16.02 -21.45 23.97
N ILE A 121 16.51 -21.21 22.75
CA ILE A 121 15.66 -21.01 21.57
C ILE A 121 14.81 -22.26 21.31
N ALA A 122 15.41 -23.45 21.38
CA ALA A 122 14.72 -24.72 21.20
C ALA A 122 13.73 -25.02 22.35
N ASP A 123 14.15 -24.84 23.60
CA ASP A 123 13.33 -25.15 24.79
C ASP A 123 12.12 -24.21 24.92
N ASP A 124 12.29 -22.92 24.64
CA ASP A 124 11.24 -21.91 24.71
C ASP A 124 10.50 -21.71 23.37
N LYS A 125 10.90 -22.44 22.31
CA LYS A 125 10.31 -22.38 20.96
C LYS A 125 10.19 -20.93 20.46
N ILE A 126 11.31 -20.22 20.56
CA ILE A 126 11.41 -18.82 20.19
C ILE A 126 11.62 -18.73 18.68
N GLU A 127 10.57 -18.36 17.96
CA GLU A 127 10.62 -18.18 16.51
C GLU A 127 11.10 -16.76 16.16
N ARG A 128 12.08 -16.66 15.27
CA ARG A 128 12.56 -15.38 14.72
C ARG A 128 11.52 -14.83 13.74
N LEU A 129 11.40 -13.50 13.69
CA LEU A 129 10.57 -12.86 12.68
C LEU A 129 11.14 -13.07 11.28
N PRO A 130 10.29 -13.31 10.27
CA PRO A 130 10.62 -13.06 8.88
C PRO A 130 11.14 -11.63 8.67
N GLU A 131 12.02 -11.44 7.68
CA GLU A 131 12.72 -10.16 7.44
C GLU A 131 11.77 -8.96 7.33
N TYR A 132 10.67 -9.09 6.60
CA TYR A 132 9.71 -7.99 6.42
C TYR A 132 8.95 -7.62 7.70
N LEU A 133 8.66 -8.58 8.59
CA LEU A 133 8.08 -8.30 9.91
C LEU A 133 9.14 -7.76 10.87
N ALA A 134 10.39 -8.16 10.72
CA ALA A 134 11.51 -7.61 11.46
C ALA A 134 11.79 -6.15 11.09
N GLU A 135 11.51 -5.73 9.85
CA GLU A 135 11.55 -4.30 9.47
C GLU A 135 10.29 -3.56 9.97
N LEU A 136 9.11 -4.20 9.91
CA LEU A 136 7.85 -3.59 10.38
C LEU A 136 7.86 -3.31 11.89
N ILE A 137 8.40 -4.22 12.69
CA ILE A 137 8.39 -4.12 14.15
C ILE A 137 9.27 -2.96 14.67
N GLU A 138 10.26 -2.52 13.91
CA GLU A 138 11.09 -1.37 14.26
C GLU A 138 10.31 -0.05 14.27
N LEU A 139 9.20 0.01 13.53
CA LEU A 139 8.28 1.15 13.52
C LEU A 139 7.43 1.20 14.79
N ASP A 140 7.01 2.40 15.13
CA ASP A 140 6.17 2.62 16.30
C ASP A 140 4.80 1.97 16.13
N CYS A 141 4.35 1.33 17.21
CA CYS A 141 3.12 0.52 17.21
C CYS A 141 1.90 1.32 16.74
N ASP A 142 1.80 2.60 17.13
CA ASP A 142 0.64 3.44 16.79
C ASP A 142 0.73 4.01 15.35
N ASP A 143 1.92 4.01 14.73
CA ASP A 143 2.10 4.35 13.31
C ASP A 143 1.73 3.18 12.39
N VAL A 144 1.97 1.95 12.85
CA VAL A 144 1.58 0.72 12.11
C VAL A 144 0.12 0.36 12.36
N LEU A 145 -0.30 0.34 13.62
CA LEU A 145 -1.63 -0.06 14.08
C LEU A 145 -2.56 1.15 14.24
N THR A 146 -2.68 1.93 13.16
CA THR A 146 -3.61 3.06 13.06
C THR A 146 -5.06 2.61 13.18
N ASP A 147 -5.98 3.54 13.46
CA ASP A 147 -7.42 3.26 13.52
C ASP A 147 -7.94 2.61 12.22
N GLU A 148 -7.45 3.04 11.05
CA GLU A 148 -7.80 2.40 9.78
C GLU A 148 -7.28 0.94 9.71
N MET A 149 -6.04 0.71 10.14
CA MET A 149 -5.44 -0.63 10.17
C MET A 149 -6.24 -1.58 11.05
N ILE A 150 -6.60 -1.12 12.26
CA ILE A 150 -7.36 -1.94 13.20
C ILE A 150 -8.78 -2.15 12.69
N GLN A 151 -9.42 -1.17 12.06
CA GLN A 151 -10.73 -1.37 11.43
C GLN A 151 -10.67 -2.46 10.34
N ARG A 152 -9.64 -2.45 9.49
CA ARG A 152 -9.45 -3.47 8.45
C ARG A 152 -9.17 -4.85 9.04
N ALA A 153 -8.30 -4.94 10.05
CA ALA A 153 -7.98 -6.18 10.73
C ALA A 153 -9.20 -6.76 11.49
N TYR A 154 -10.00 -5.88 12.09
CA TYR A 154 -11.28 -6.25 12.70
C TYR A 154 -12.26 -6.78 11.65
N ASN A 155 -12.37 -6.11 10.49
CA ASN A 155 -13.23 -6.56 9.40
C ASN A 155 -12.80 -7.95 8.89
N LEU A 156 -11.49 -8.18 8.75
CA LEU A 156 -10.93 -9.48 8.38
C LEU A 156 -11.30 -10.58 9.39
N ALA A 157 -11.06 -10.34 10.68
CA ALA A 157 -11.39 -11.29 11.74
C ALA A 157 -12.89 -11.64 11.80
N TRP A 158 -13.75 -10.72 11.36
CA TRP A 158 -15.21 -10.87 11.38
C TRP A 158 -15.82 -11.23 10.00
N ASN A 159 -15.00 -11.58 9.01
CA ASN A 159 -15.46 -11.90 7.65
C ASN A 159 -16.33 -10.81 7.01
N ARG A 160 -16.00 -9.55 7.30
CA ARG A 160 -16.64 -8.36 6.75
C ARG A 160 -15.83 -7.81 5.57
N PRO A 161 -16.44 -7.03 4.66
CA PRO A 161 -15.69 -6.33 3.61
C PRO A 161 -14.55 -5.49 4.18
N SER A 162 -13.34 -5.58 3.61
CA SER A 162 -12.15 -4.89 4.15
C SER A 162 -12.36 -3.39 4.38
N ALA A 163 -13.07 -2.71 3.47
CA ALA A 163 -13.39 -1.29 3.57
C ALA A 163 -14.62 -0.93 4.42
N GLU A 164 -15.26 -1.87 5.13
CA GLU A 164 -16.41 -1.54 5.98
C GLU A 164 -16.01 -0.52 7.07
N LYS A 165 -16.77 0.58 7.17
CA LYS A 165 -16.51 1.71 8.09
C LYS A 165 -15.13 2.36 7.94
N THR A 166 -14.50 2.23 6.77
CA THR A 166 -13.26 2.95 6.44
C THR A 166 -13.29 3.46 5.00
N VAL A 167 -12.25 4.15 4.56
CA VAL A 167 -12.12 4.67 3.20
C VAL A 167 -11.93 3.52 2.22
N PRO A 168 -12.77 3.39 1.17
CA PRO A 168 -12.55 2.38 0.14
C PRO A 168 -11.23 2.62 -0.59
N ASN A 169 -10.34 1.62 -0.53
CA ASN A 169 -9.09 1.60 -1.27
C ASN A 169 -8.94 0.22 -1.93
N GLN A 170 -8.96 0.17 -3.26
CA GLN A 170 -8.95 -1.09 -4.01
C GLN A 170 -7.73 -1.97 -3.70
N THR A 171 -6.55 -1.36 -3.55
CA THR A 171 -5.29 -2.10 -3.33
C THR A 171 -5.23 -2.69 -1.94
N MET A 172 -5.72 -1.97 -0.94
CA MET A 172 -5.84 -2.48 0.43
C MET A 172 -6.96 -3.52 0.55
N ASN A 173 -8.04 -3.37 -0.20
CA ASN A 173 -9.16 -4.32 -0.19
C ASN A 173 -8.77 -5.67 -0.79
N SER A 174 -7.91 -5.69 -1.81
CA SER A 174 -7.44 -6.94 -2.42
C SER A 174 -6.44 -7.73 -1.56
N VAL A 175 -5.90 -7.15 -0.48
CA VAL A 175 -4.94 -7.84 0.41
C VAL A 175 -5.53 -9.13 1.00
N VAL A 176 -6.83 -9.15 1.31
CA VAL A 176 -7.48 -10.34 1.89
C VAL A 176 -7.71 -11.45 0.85
N GLU A 177 -7.59 -11.14 -0.43
CA GLU A 177 -7.74 -12.07 -1.55
C GLU A 177 -6.38 -12.59 -2.05
N ASP A 178 -5.28 -12.06 -1.53
CA ASP A 178 -3.92 -12.40 -1.96
C ASP A 178 -3.45 -13.69 -1.28
N HIS A 179 -3.18 -14.72 -2.09
CA HIS A 179 -2.74 -16.04 -1.62
C HIS A 179 -1.36 -16.05 -0.94
N ALA A 180 -0.55 -15.01 -1.13
CA ALA A 180 0.71 -14.86 -0.42
C ALA A 180 0.51 -14.46 1.05
N ILE A 181 -0.65 -13.91 1.40
CA ILE A 181 -0.99 -13.47 2.75
C ILE A 181 -1.51 -14.67 3.53
N ARG A 182 -0.72 -15.15 4.49
CA ARG A 182 -0.99 -16.40 5.23
C ARG A 182 -1.25 -16.21 6.71
N SER A 183 -1.01 -15.00 7.23
CA SER A 183 -1.19 -14.66 8.62
C SER A 183 -1.86 -13.28 8.78
N PRO A 184 -2.49 -13.00 9.94
CA PRO A 184 -3.00 -11.65 10.23
C PRO A 184 -1.89 -10.59 10.27
N LEU A 185 -0.65 -10.95 10.62
CA LEU A 185 0.50 -10.04 10.59
C LEU A 185 0.93 -9.74 9.16
N ASP A 186 0.83 -10.72 8.25
CA ASP A 186 1.09 -10.52 6.82
C ASP A 186 0.09 -9.52 6.24
N ALA A 187 -1.19 -9.61 6.64
CA ALA A 187 -2.23 -8.68 6.20
C ALA A 187 -1.93 -7.25 6.69
N VAL A 188 -1.55 -7.09 7.96
CA VAL A 188 -1.13 -5.78 8.51
C VAL A 188 0.08 -5.23 7.78
N ALA A 189 1.10 -6.06 7.53
CA ALA A 189 2.29 -5.66 6.79
C ALA A 189 1.95 -5.22 5.35
N ALA A 190 1.08 -5.96 4.66
CA ALA A 190 0.64 -5.61 3.31
C ALA A 190 -0.20 -4.32 3.27
N TRP A 191 -1.12 -4.13 4.22
CA TRP A 191 -1.87 -2.87 4.32
C TRP A 191 -0.94 -1.69 4.61
N PHE A 192 0.01 -1.86 5.54
CA PHE A 192 0.97 -0.82 5.89
C PHE A 192 1.85 -0.44 4.70
N ALA A 193 2.39 -1.42 3.98
CA ALA A 193 3.18 -1.18 2.78
C ALA A 193 2.36 -0.46 1.70
N ASN A 194 1.09 -0.82 1.50
CA ASN A 194 0.21 -0.11 0.54
C ASN A 194 -0.04 1.35 0.94
N MET A 195 -0.29 1.63 2.22
CA MET A 195 -0.43 3.00 2.73
C MET A 195 0.85 3.81 2.54
N THR A 196 2.01 3.18 2.78
CA THR A 196 3.32 3.81 2.63
C THR A 196 3.63 4.12 1.16
N VAL A 197 3.25 3.22 0.24
CA VAL A 197 3.31 3.48 -1.21
C VAL A 197 2.42 4.66 -1.59
N ASP A 198 1.17 4.71 -1.10
CA ASP A 198 0.25 5.82 -1.38
C ASP A 198 0.77 7.16 -0.84
N ALA A 199 1.38 7.14 0.36
CA ALA A 199 2.06 8.32 0.92
C ALA A 199 3.22 8.78 0.03
N ALA A 200 4.07 7.86 -0.44
CA ALA A 200 5.17 8.21 -1.34
C ALA A 200 4.67 8.77 -2.69
N LEU A 201 3.61 8.19 -3.25
CA LEU A 201 3.01 8.62 -4.52
C LEU A 201 2.40 10.01 -4.43
N THR A 202 1.65 10.30 -3.35
CA THR A 202 1.09 11.63 -3.11
C THR A 202 2.20 12.66 -2.88
N ARG A 203 3.18 12.33 -2.04
CA ARG A 203 4.34 13.18 -1.75
C ARG A 203 5.11 13.52 -3.03
N ALA A 204 5.30 12.57 -3.95
CA ALA A 204 6.00 12.79 -5.21
C ALA A 204 5.34 13.81 -6.16
N LEU A 205 4.09 14.22 -5.91
CA LEU A 205 3.42 15.29 -6.65
C LEU A 205 3.68 16.69 -6.07
N ASP A 206 4.33 16.78 -4.93
CA ASP A 206 4.71 18.07 -4.31
C ASP A 206 5.90 18.68 -5.06
N ALA A 207 5.87 20.01 -5.23
CA ALA A 207 6.91 20.76 -5.94
C ALA A 207 8.18 21.03 -5.10
N ASP A 208 8.26 20.55 -3.85
CA ASP A 208 9.37 20.83 -2.94
C ASP A 208 10.56 19.89 -3.21
N SER A 209 11.80 20.39 -3.12
CA SER A 209 13.03 19.62 -3.32
C SER A 209 13.36 18.67 -2.17
N LYS A 210 12.84 18.92 -0.95
CA LYS A 210 12.98 17.99 0.20
C LYS A 210 12.17 16.70 0.01
N THR A 211 11.19 16.74 -0.88
CA THR A 211 10.28 15.64 -1.23
C THR A 211 11.01 14.39 -1.71
N THR A 212 12.16 14.52 -2.40
CA THR A 212 12.84 13.37 -3.00
C THR A 212 13.41 12.39 -1.97
N ALA A 213 14.00 12.90 -0.88
CA ALA A 213 14.54 12.05 0.19
C ALA A 213 13.42 11.34 0.96
N ASP A 214 12.33 12.06 1.25
CA ASP A 214 11.14 11.50 1.91
C ASP A 214 10.51 10.39 1.04
N VAL A 215 10.35 10.64 -0.26
CA VAL A 215 9.81 9.66 -1.22
C VAL A 215 10.68 8.41 -1.28
N GLN A 216 12.00 8.58 -1.33
CA GLN A 216 12.93 7.45 -1.33
C GLN A 216 12.81 6.62 -0.04
N TYR A 217 12.81 7.29 1.13
CA TYR A 217 12.63 6.63 2.41
C TYR A 217 11.32 5.83 2.48
N LEU A 218 10.19 6.44 2.10
CA LEU A 218 8.88 5.80 2.14
C LEU A 218 8.82 4.58 1.21
N ILE A 219 9.35 4.69 0.00
CA ILE A 219 9.38 3.57 -0.94
C ILE A 219 10.30 2.45 -0.46
N ASP A 220 11.47 2.76 0.06
CA ASP A 220 12.37 1.74 0.61
C ASP A 220 11.72 1.04 1.81
N LEU A 221 11.04 1.78 2.68
CA LEU A 221 10.29 1.23 3.81
C LEU A 221 9.15 0.32 3.34
N ALA A 222 8.38 0.74 2.34
CA ALA A 222 7.29 -0.07 1.78
C ALA A 222 7.81 -1.38 1.16
N ASN A 223 8.94 -1.33 0.44
CA ASN A 223 9.55 -2.52 -0.16
C ASN A 223 10.08 -3.50 0.89
N LYS A 224 10.66 -2.98 1.99
CA LYS A 224 11.17 -3.80 3.10
C LYS A 224 10.07 -4.46 3.93
N THR A 225 8.94 -3.78 4.11
CA THR A 225 7.84 -4.25 4.95
C THR A 225 6.79 -5.07 4.20
N ALA A 226 6.79 -5.04 2.85
CA ALA A 226 5.85 -5.80 2.05
C ALA A 226 6.09 -7.33 2.18
N PRO A 227 5.03 -8.13 2.40
CA PRO A 227 5.15 -9.59 2.42
C PRO A 227 5.69 -10.15 1.09
N PRO A 228 6.61 -11.13 1.11
CA PRO A 228 7.22 -11.67 -0.09
C PRO A 228 6.20 -12.40 -0.98
N ALA A 229 6.39 -12.32 -2.29
CA ALA A 229 5.54 -12.89 -3.33
C ALA A 229 4.08 -12.39 -3.32
N SER A 230 3.79 -11.30 -2.60
CA SER A 230 2.47 -10.66 -2.57
C SER A 230 2.31 -9.66 -3.71
N ALA A 231 1.05 -9.40 -4.10
CA ALA A 231 0.73 -8.32 -5.03
C ALA A 231 1.17 -6.95 -4.48
N THR A 232 1.23 -6.82 -3.15
CA THR A 232 1.74 -5.61 -2.48
C THR A 232 3.23 -5.41 -2.71
N GLN A 233 4.03 -6.48 -2.66
CA GLN A 233 5.46 -6.41 -2.99
C GLN A 233 5.67 -5.98 -4.44
N THR A 234 4.94 -6.59 -5.38
CA THR A 234 5.01 -6.21 -6.80
C THR A 234 4.65 -4.73 -6.97
N ARG A 235 3.58 -4.26 -6.33
CA ARG A 235 3.16 -2.86 -6.37
C ARG A 235 4.24 -1.92 -5.80
N ALA A 236 4.89 -2.29 -4.70
CA ALA A 236 5.97 -1.51 -4.09
C ALA A 236 7.22 -1.42 -5.00
N HIS A 237 7.58 -2.50 -5.69
CA HIS A 237 8.66 -2.49 -6.67
C HIS A 237 8.33 -1.62 -7.89
N VAL A 238 7.09 -1.71 -8.41
CA VAL A 238 6.65 -0.85 -9.52
C VAL A 238 6.62 0.61 -9.11
N ALA A 239 6.12 0.93 -7.91
CA ALA A 239 6.15 2.29 -7.38
C ALA A 239 7.59 2.82 -7.29
N LYS A 240 8.54 1.99 -6.84
CA LYS A 240 9.98 2.33 -6.83
C LYS A 240 10.52 2.65 -8.22
N ALA A 241 10.20 1.84 -9.22
CA ALA A 241 10.60 2.07 -10.61
C ALA A 241 9.97 3.35 -11.22
N VAL A 242 8.76 3.72 -10.80
CA VAL A 242 8.11 4.95 -11.24
C VAL A 242 8.74 6.17 -10.57
N LEU A 243 8.93 6.12 -9.25
CA LEU A 243 9.27 7.28 -8.45
C LEU A 243 10.77 7.61 -8.46
N LEU A 244 11.64 6.60 -8.45
CA LEU A 244 13.08 6.80 -8.45
C LEU A 244 13.64 6.84 -9.87
N ASP A 245 14.40 7.89 -10.16
CA ASP A 245 15.03 8.08 -11.46
C ASP A 245 16.40 7.38 -11.54
N SER A 246 17.09 7.28 -10.40
CA SER A 246 18.31 6.49 -10.23
C SER A 246 18.01 4.99 -10.36
N ASP A 247 18.85 4.26 -11.08
CA ASP A 247 18.78 2.80 -11.23
C ASP A 247 17.39 2.25 -11.65
N ARG A 248 16.59 3.07 -12.34
CA ARG A 248 15.24 2.71 -12.78
C ARG A 248 15.18 1.35 -13.48
N SER A 249 16.16 1.04 -14.33
CA SER A 249 16.22 -0.25 -15.03
C SER A 249 16.38 -1.44 -14.07
N ALA A 250 17.16 -1.29 -13.00
CA ALA A 250 17.28 -2.33 -11.97
C ALA A 250 15.97 -2.49 -11.19
N HIS A 251 15.29 -1.39 -10.89
CA HIS A 251 13.97 -1.43 -10.24
C HIS A 251 12.90 -2.07 -11.13
N ILE A 252 12.93 -1.84 -12.45
CA ILE A 252 12.05 -2.51 -13.41
C ILE A 252 12.30 -4.02 -13.42
N ILE A 253 13.57 -4.45 -13.41
CA ILE A 253 13.92 -5.88 -13.36
C ILE A 253 13.39 -6.51 -12.06
N ALA A 254 13.63 -5.88 -10.91
CA ALA A 254 13.10 -6.35 -9.63
C ALA A 254 11.55 -6.45 -9.63
N ALA A 255 10.87 -5.47 -10.24
CA ALA A 255 9.42 -5.51 -10.39
C ALA A 255 8.96 -6.69 -11.28
N LEU A 256 9.65 -6.94 -12.39
CA LEU A 256 9.36 -8.07 -13.29
C LEU A 256 9.59 -9.42 -12.60
N ASP A 257 10.67 -9.55 -11.82
CA ASP A 257 11.00 -10.77 -11.07
C ASP A 257 9.97 -11.08 -9.97
N SER A 258 9.30 -10.03 -9.46
CA SER A 258 8.22 -10.17 -8.47
C SER A 258 6.84 -10.47 -9.06
N LEU A 259 6.71 -10.52 -10.40
CA LEU A 259 5.42 -10.85 -11.01
C LEU A 259 5.12 -12.34 -10.82
N PRO A 260 3.85 -12.71 -10.58
CA PRO A 260 3.44 -14.11 -10.55
C PRO A 260 3.79 -14.77 -11.88
N MET A 261 4.53 -15.89 -11.82
CA MET A 261 4.84 -16.66 -13.02
C MET A 261 3.54 -17.18 -13.63
N VAL A 262 3.21 -16.70 -14.82
CA VAL A 262 2.14 -17.30 -15.62
C VAL A 262 2.68 -18.64 -16.11
N THR A 263 2.31 -19.74 -15.46
CA THR A 263 2.47 -21.05 -16.06
C THR A 263 1.50 -21.12 -17.23
N SER A 264 2.00 -20.92 -18.45
CA SER A 264 1.26 -21.24 -19.67
C SER A 264 0.90 -22.72 -19.61
N ASN A 265 -0.37 -23.04 -19.36
CA ASN A 265 -0.87 -24.40 -19.36
C ASN A 265 -0.92 -24.92 -20.81
N ASP A 266 0.22 -25.43 -21.28
CA ASP A 266 0.26 -26.35 -22.43
C ASP A 266 0.07 -27.79 -21.90
N GLY A 267 -1.19 -28.20 -21.78
CA GLY A 267 -1.61 -29.56 -22.14
C GLY A 267 -1.28 -30.77 -21.24
N LEU A 268 -1.03 -30.66 -19.94
CA LEU A 268 -0.88 -31.86 -19.07
C LEU A 268 -1.75 -31.81 -17.81
N ASP A 269 -2.37 -32.97 -17.52
CA ASP A 269 -3.25 -33.26 -16.39
C ASP A 269 -2.80 -32.58 -15.09
N MET A 270 -3.64 -31.66 -14.60
CA MET A 270 -3.36 -30.92 -13.38
C MET A 270 -3.86 -31.68 -12.14
N PRO A 271 -3.01 -31.97 -11.13
CA PRO A 271 -3.49 -32.40 -9.82
C PRO A 271 -4.40 -31.31 -9.20
N SER A 272 -5.43 -31.75 -8.48
CA SER A 272 -6.55 -30.94 -7.94
C SER A 272 -6.19 -29.90 -6.86
N ASN A 273 -4.95 -29.44 -6.80
CA ASN A 273 -4.42 -28.55 -5.76
C ASN A 273 -3.44 -27.49 -6.28
N MET A 274 -3.55 -27.06 -7.55
CA MET A 274 -2.72 -25.96 -8.03
C MET A 274 -3.35 -24.61 -7.66
N ILE A 275 -2.65 -23.84 -6.82
CA ILE A 275 -2.97 -22.47 -6.44
C ILE A 275 -2.83 -21.60 -7.70
N THR A 276 -3.93 -21.11 -8.24
CA THR A 276 -3.89 -20.10 -9.31
C THR A 276 -3.32 -18.81 -8.73
N HIS A 277 -2.17 -18.37 -9.22
CA HIS A 277 -1.62 -17.08 -8.83
C HIS A 277 -2.62 -15.95 -9.14
N THR A 278 -2.78 -15.01 -8.22
CA THR A 278 -3.62 -13.83 -8.43
C THR A 278 -3.13 -13.08 -9.67
N PRO A 279 -3.99 -12.80 -10.66
CA PRO A 279 -3.57 -12.10 -11.88
C PRO A 279 -3.00 -10.73 -11.52
N ILE A 280 -1.98 -10.30 -12.27
CA ILE A 280 -1.34 -8.98 -12.07
C ILE A 280 -2.44 -7.91 -12.10
N SER A 281 -2.49 -7.08 -11.05
CA SER A 281 -3.43 -5.97 -11.01
C SER A 281 -3.23 -5.07 -12.24
N PRO A 282 -4.30 -4.69 -12.95
CA PRO A 282 -4.20 -3.91 -14.19
C PRO A 282 -3.48 -2.56 -13.99
N ASP A 283 -3.50 -2.03 -12.77
CA ASP A 283 -2.80 -0.80 -12.42
C ASP A 283 -1.27 -1.01 -12.35
N THR A 284 -0.80 -2.07 -11.70
CA THR A 284 0.62 -2.47 -11.65
C THR A 284 1.18 -2.70 -13.04
N HIS A 285 0.43 -3.38 -13.93
CA HIS A 285 0.85 -3.59 -15.32
C HIS A 285 0.99 -2.27 -16.09
N SER A 286 0.00 -1.39 -15.99
CA SER A 286 0.00 -0.09 -16.68
C SER A 286 1.12 0.82 -16.15
N ALA A 287 1.31 0.87 -14.83
CA ALA A 287 2.37 1.67 -14.21
C ALA A 287 3.77 1.15 -14.54
N LEU A 288 3.97 -0.18 -14.58
CA LEU A 288 5.24 -0.78 -14.99
C LEU A 288 5.57 -0.47 -16.46
N THR A 289 4.55 -0.48 -17.32
CA THR A 289 4.70 -0.08 -18.74
C THR A 289 5.15 1.38 -18.84
N LEU A 290 4.52 2.29 -18.08
CA LEU A 290 4.91 3.70 -18.02
C LEU A 290 6.32 3.90 -17.44
N ALA A 291 6.71 3.14 -16.42
CA ALA A 291 8.08 3.15 -15.89
C ALA A 291 9.11 2.70 -16.94
N LYS A 292 8.78 1.68 -17.74
CA LYS A 292 9.63 1.23 -18.86
C LYS A 292 9.74 2.28 -19.95
N ILE A 293 8.63 2.95 -20.31
CA ILE A 293 8.64 4.08 -21.24
C ILE A 293 9.56 5.19 -20.72
N LEU A 294 9.46 5.54 -19.45
CA LEU A 294 10.34 6.54 -18.81
C LEU A 294 11.82 6.12 -18.85
N SER A 295 12.14 4.84 -18.66
CA SER A 295 13.50 4.32 -18.79
C SER A 295 14.03 4.45 -20.22
N ILE A 296 13.24 4.04 -21.22
CA ILE A 296 13.63 4.11 -22.63
C ILE A 296 13.74 5.57 -23.12
N ALA A 297 12.86 6.45 -22.64
CA ALA A 297 12.84 7.87 -23.00
C ALA A 297 14.08 8.66 -22.52
N SER A 298 14.88 8.08 -21.61
CA SER A 298 16.12 8.69 -21.08
C SER A 298 17.02 9.23 -22.20
N PRO A 299 17.60 10.44 -22.03
CA PRO A 299 18.55 11.03 -22.99
C PRO A 299 19.78 10.16 -23.26
N THR A 300 20.12 9.23 -22.36
CA THR A 300 21.24 8.30 -22.52
C THR A 300 21.00 7.22 -23.58
N ASN A 301 19.74 7.00 -23.97
CA ASN A 301 19.39 6.01 -24.97
C ASN A 301 19.44 6.56 -26.40
N PRO A 302 19.66 5.70 -27.41
CA PRO A 302 19.64 6.12 -28.81
C PRO A 302 18.30 6.73 -29.22
N THR A 303 18.34 7.75 -30.09
CA THR A 303 17.15 8.43 -30.63
C THR A 303 16.06 7.49 -31.14
N PRO A 304 16.35 6.43 -31.92
CA PRO A 304 15.31 5.51 -32.40
C PRO A 304 14.53 4.84 -31.25
N ALA A 305 15.20 4.47 -30.16
CA ALA A 305 14.56 3.87 -28.99
C ALA A 305 13.63 4.88 -28.29
N ARG A 306 14.08 6.14 -28.19
CA ARG A 306 13.31 7.23 -27.59
C ARG A 306 12.06 7.56 -28.40
N VAL A 307 12.17 7.62 -29.72
CA VAL A 307 11.01 7.78 -30.64
C VAL A 307 10.07 6.58 -30.53
N HIS A 308 10.59 5.36 -30.41
CA HIS A 308 9.77 4.18 -30.19
C HIS A 308 8.97 4.28 -28.88
N ALA A 309 9.57 4.75 -27.78
CA ALA A 309 8.84 4.99 -26.53
C ALA A 309 7.65 5.95 -26.74
N ALA A 310 7.82 7.00 -27.54
CA ALA A 310 6.73 7.91 -27.90
C ALA A 310 5.63 7.27 -28.75
N SER A 311 5.99 6.34 -29.64
CA SER A 311 4.99 5.55 -30.38
C SER A 311 4.19 4.63 -29.46
N VAL A 312 4.81 4.05 -28.43
CA VAL A 312 4.15 3.20 -27.44
C VAL A 312 3.21 4.02 -26.55
N VAL A 313 3.60 5.23 -26.14
CA VAL A 313 2.68 6.17 -25.45
C VAL A 313 1.44 6.46 -26.30
N SER A 314 1.62 6.61 -27.61
CA SER A 314 0.51 6.90 -28.54
C SER A 314 -0.44 5.73 -28.78
N SER A 315 -0.01 4.49 -28.52
CA SER A 315 -0.87 3.31 -28.60
C SER A 315 -1.45 2.90 -27.24
N MET A 316 -1.01 3.52 -26.15
CA MET A 316 -1.44 3.19 -24.80
C MET A 316 -2.70 3.98 -24.43
N HIS A 317 -3.82 3.27 -24.26
CA HIS A 317 -5.08 3.88 -23.84
C HIS A 317 -5.37 3.62 -22.36
N LEU A 318 -5.30 4.68 -21.55
CA LEU A 318 -5.61 4.63 -20.12
C LEU A 318 -7.03 5.15 -19.88
N MET A 319 -7.99 4.23 -19.74
CA MET A 319 -9.36 4.60 -19.42
C MET A 319 -9.45 5.25 -18.02
N PRO A 320 -10.12 6.42 -17.86
CA PRO A 320 -10.14 7.14 -16.58
C PRO A 320 -10.68 6.34 -15.39
N ASN A 321 -11.58 5.38 -15.63
CA ASN A 321 -12.14 4.51 -14.60
C ASN A 321 -11.20 3.39 -14.13
N ARG A 322 -10.09 3.14 -14.84
CA ARG A 322 -9.06 2.15 -14.50
C ARG A 322 -7.80 2.78 -13.93
N ILE A 323 -7.72 4.11 -13.89
CA ILE A 323 -6.58 4.83 -13.33
C ILE A 323 -6.66 4.75 -11.79
N THR A 324 -5.59 4.23 -11.19
CA THR A 324 -5.29 4.34 -9.75
C THR A 324 -4.25 5.42 -9.50
N LEU A 325 -4.02 5.77 -8.23
CA LEU A 325 -2.99 6.75 -7.85
C LEU A 325 -1.61 6.40 -8.44
N LEU A 326 -1.21 5.12 -8.41
CA LEU A 326 0.07 4.67 -8.96
C LEU A 326 0.18 4.95 -10.47
N THR A 327 -0.85 4.57 -11.23
CA THR A 327 -0.87 4.85 -12.68
C THR A 327 -0.97 6.33 -13.00
N ALA A 328 -1.69 7.11 -12.18
CA ALA A 328 -1.82 8.55 -12.36
C ALA A 328 -0.48 9.26 -12.17
N VAL A 329 0.27 8.92 -11.13
CA VAL A 329 1.61 9.47 -10.88
C VAL A 329 2.59 9.04 -11.97
N ALA A 330 2.53 7.78 -12.41
CA ALA A 330 3.35 7.31 -13.52
C ALA A 330 3.05 8.07 -14.83
N ALA A 331 1.76 8.27 -15.14
CA ALA A 331 1.31 9.04 -16.29
C ALA A 331 1.74 10.51 -16.20
N TYR A 332 1.62 11.11 -15.02
CA TYR A 332 2.07 12.48 -14.76
C TYR A 332 3.59 12.64 -14.98
N LYS A 333 4.41 11.70 -14.51
CA LYS A 333 5.86 11.72 -14.77
C LYS A 333 6.19 11.57 -16.26
N VAL A 334 5.47 10.71 -17.00
CA VAL A 334 5.61 10.58 -18.46
C VAL A 334 5.26 11.90 -19.14
N LEU A 335 4.12 12.50 -18.79
CA LEU A 335 3.67 13.78 -19.31
C LEU A 335 4.69 14.89 -19.06
N SER A 336 5.25 14.96 -17.85
CA SER A 336 6.27 15.94 -17.47
C SER A 336 7.58 15.75 -18.24
N THR A 337 8.04 14.50 -18.35
CA THR A 337 9.29 14.14 -19.07
C THR A 337 9.17 14.43 -20.56
N PHE A 338 8.06 14.01 -21.17
CA PHE A 338 7.85 14.14 -22.60
C PHE A 338 7.54 15.57 -23.02
N SER A 339 6.83 16.34 -22.19
CA SER A 339 6.55 17.76 -22.48
C SER A 339 7.81 18.63 -22.42
N SER A 340 8.79 18.25 -21.60
CA SER A 340 10.05 18.99 -21.45
C SER A 340 11.06 18.70 -22.57
N ASP A 341 10.90 17.61 -23.32
CA ASP A 341 11.80 17.23 -24.43
C ASP A 341 11.12 17.41 -25.79
N ALA A 342 11.65 18.29 -26.64
CA ALA A 342 11.06 18.61 -27.94
C ALA A 342 10.96 17.40 -28.89
N LEU A 343 11.90 16.46 -28.83
CA LEU A 343 11.87 15.26 -29.67
C LEU A 343 10.74 14.34 -29.21
N LEU A 344 10.67 14.05 -27.91
CA LEU A 344 9.64 13.19 -27.35
C LEU A 344 8.24 13.79 -27.51
N PHE A 345 8.10 15.11 -27.28
CA PHE A 345 6.85 15.83 -27.47
C PHE A 345 6.36 15.72 -28.91
N ASN A 346 7.21 16.01 -29.89
CA ASN A 346 6.82 16.00 -31.31
C ASN A 346 6.51 14.57 -31.81
N SER A 347 7.25 13.56 -31.34
CA SER A 347 7.01 12.16 -31.72
C SER A 347 5.78 11.54 -31.03
N GLY A 348 5.37 12.03 -29.86
CA GLY A 348 4.29 11.46 -29.03
C GLY A 348 3.06 12.34 -28.87
N LYS A 349 2.94 13.42 -29.66
CA LYS A 349 1.98 14.51 -29.47
C LYS A 349 0.54 14.06 -29.21
N LEU A 350 0.02 13.13 -30.02
CA LEU A 350 -1.36 12.64 -29.90
C LEU A 350 -1.56 11.77 -28.65
N GLY A 351 -0.60 10.88 -28.36
CA GLY A 351 -0.62 10.06 -27.14
C GLY A 351 -0.55 10.90 -25.87
N LEU A 352 0.24 11.98 -25.88
CA LEU A 352 0.34 12.90 -24.75
C LEU A 352 -0.95 13.66 -24.51
N ASP A 353 -1.66 14.05 -25.56
CA ASP A 353 -2.96 14.72 -25.44
C ASP A 353 -4.04 13.77 -24.90
N ASP A 354 -4.11 12.52 -25.38
CA ASP A 354 -5.01 11.50 -24.83
C ASP A 354 -4.67 11.21 -23.36
N LEU A 355 -3.39 11.06 -23.02
CA LEU A 355 -2.93 10.85 -21.65
C LEU A 355 -3.31 12.03 -20.73
N ALA A 356 -3.08 13.27 -21.18
CA ALA A 356 -3.44 14.48 -20.46
C ALA A 356 -4.97 14.59 -20.26
N GLY A 357 -5.74 14.30 -21.31
CA GLY A 357 -7.19 14.27 -21.28
C GLY A 357 -7.72 13.28 -20.26
N ASN A 358 -7.26 12.03 -20.31
CA ASN A 358 -7.70 10.96 -19.42
C ASN A 358 -7.28 11.20 -17.96
N LEU A 359 -6.06 11.70 -17.73
CA LEU A 359 -5.58 12.04 -16.39
C LEU A 359 -6.41 13.19 -15.78
N ARG A 360 -6.72 14.22 -16.57
CA ARG A 360 -7.60 15.32 -16.14
C ARG A 360 -9.01 14.85 -15.79
N VAL A 361 -9.59 13.94 -16.59
CA VAL A 361 -10.89 13.33 -16.28
C VAL A 361 -10.80 12.53 -14.98
N TRP A 362 -9.74 11.74 -14.79
CA TRP A 362 -9.53 10.95 -13.57
C TRP A 362 -9.49 11.82 -12.32
N ILE A 363 -8.82 12.97 -12.33
CA ILE A 363 -8.79 13.92 -11.19
C ILE A 363 -10.20 14.31 -10.71
N GLY A 364 -11.18 14.36 -11.62
CA GLY A 364 -12.58 14.65 -11.30
C GLY A 364 -13.38 13.46 -10.73
N THR A 365 -12.87 12.24 -10.83
CA THR A 365 -13.57 11.01 -10.42
C THR A 365 -13.59 10.82 -8.90
N ARG A 366 -14.43 9.90 -8.42
CA ARG A 366 -14.44 9.49 -7.01
C ARG A 366 -13.12 8.85 -6.58
N ALA A 367 -12.45 8.11 -7.47
CA ALA A 367 -11.18 7.46 -7.18
C ALA A 367 -10.09 8.48 -6.82
N ALA A 368 -9.96 9.58 -7.58
CA ALA A 368 -9.03 10.65 -7.26
C ALA A 368 -9.41 11.43 -5.99
N LYS A 369 -10.70 11.52 -5.65
CA LYS A 369 -11.16 12.15 -4.40
C LYS A 369 -10.74 11.36 -3.16
N THR A 370 -10.74 10.03 -3.24
CA THR A 370 -10.33 9.15 -2.14
C THR A 370 -8.85 8.78 -2.16
N ALA A 371 -8.09 9.20 -3.17
CA ALA A 371 -6.66 8.90 -3.32
C ALA A 371 -5.73 9.74 -2.41
N GLY A 372 -6.25 10.53 -1.48
CA GLY A 372 -5.44 11.33 -0.55
C GLY A 372 -4.81 12.60 -1.15
N LEU A 373 -5.14 12.96 -2.39
CA LEU A 373 -4.58 14.14 -3.06
C LEU A 373 -5.14 15.47 -2.52
N THR A 374 -4.24 16.41 -2.23
CA THR A 374 -4.58 17.79 -1.82
C THR A 374 -5.18 18.59 -2.98
N ARG A 375 -5.76 19.76 -2.70
CA ARG A 375 -6.32 20.62 -3.75
C ARG A 375 -5.22 21.17 -4.65
N GLU A 376 -4.08 21.48 -4.07
CA GLU A 376 -2.89 22.03 -4.71
C GLU A 376 -2.27 20.98 -5.65
N GLN A 377 -2.12 19.74 -5.19
CA GLN A 377 -1.64 18.63 -6.02
C GLN A 377 -2.57 18.39 -7.22
N LYS A 378 -3.90 18.38 -6.99
CA LYS A 378 -4.88 18.24 -8.08
C LYS A 378 -4.78 19.39 -9.08
N ALA A 379 -4.63 20.63 -8.61
CA ALA A 379 -4.49 21.80 -9.46
C ALA A 379 -3.22 21.72 -10.33
N SER A 380 -2.08 21.35 -9.74
CA SER A 380 -0.80 21.18 -10.44
C SER A 380 -0.88 20.14 -11.56
N VAL A 381 -1.49 18.97 -11.27
CA VAL A 381 -1.71 17.92 -12.28
C VAL A 381 -2.61 18.43 -13.42
N VAL A 382 -3.71 19.14 -13.09
CA VAL A 382 -4.63 19.69 -14.09
C VAL A 382 -3.96 20.76 -14.94
N GLU A 383 -3.19 21.66 -14.33
CA GLU A 383 -2.45 22.72 -15.02
C GLU A 383 -1.44 22.13 -16.02
N SER A 384 -0.68 21.12 -15.60
CA SER A 384 0.25 20.39 -16.48
C SER A 384 -0.48 19.73 -17.67
N CYS A 385 -1.64 19.12 -17.42
CA CYS A 385 -2.46 18.54 -18.48
C CYS A 385 -2.94 19.61 -19.47
N LEU A 386 -3.41 20.77 -18.98
CA LEU A 386 -3.84 21.88 -19.82
C LEU A 386 -2.69 22.47 -20.63
N GLY A 387 -1.50 22.62 -20.05
CA GLY A 387 -0.31 23.09 -20.75
C GLY A 387 0.06 22.19 -21.93
N VAL A 388 -0.01 20.87 -21.74
CA VAL A 388 0.21 19.90 -22.83
C VAL A 388 -0.85 20.05 -23.92
N SER A 389 -2.14 20.05 -23.58
CA SER A 389 -3.20 20.19 -24.58
C SER A 389 -3.16 21.53 -25.33
N LYS A 390 -2.81 22.64 -24.66
CA LYS A 390 -2.59 23.95 -25.32
C LYS A 390 -1.46 23.87 -26.35
N ARG A 391 -0.31 23.33 -25.95
CA ARG A 391 0.86 23.16 -26.83
C ARG A 391 0.57 22.20 -27.98
N VAL A 392 -0.25 21.16 -27.74
CA VAL A 392 -0.73 20.25 -28.78
C VAL A 392 -1.61 21.00 -29.78
N GLY A 393 -2.55 21.81 -29.28
CA GLY A 393 -3.44 22.65 -30.09
C GLY A 393 -2.74 23.81 -30.83
N GLY A 394 -1.45 24.04 -30.57
CA GLY A 394 -0.69 25.14 -31.17
C GLY A 394 -1.01 26.50 -30.58
N TRP A 395 -1.63 26.54 -29.39
CA TRP A 395 -1.89 27.79 -28.67
C TRP A 395 -0.58 28.24 -28.04
N LYS A 396 -0.08 29.41 -28.44
CA LYS A 396 1.08 30.05 -27.80
C LYS A 396 0.62 30.75 -26.52
N ASP A 397 1.41 30.71 -25.47
CA ASP A 397 1.14 31.39 -24.19
C ASP A 397 1.17 32.94 -24.27
N GLU A 398 1.24 33.53 -25.48
CA GLU A 398 1.37 34.99 -25.70
C GLU A 398 0.06 35.72 -26.06
N GLU A 399 -1.11 35.10 -25.95
CA GLU A 399 -2.38 35.80 -26.17
C GLU A 399 -3.39 35.59 -25.04
N GLU A 400 -3.00 35.91 -23.81
CA GLU A 400 -3.91 36.60 -22.87
C GLU A 400 -3.96 38.10 -23.17
N LYS A 401 -4.01 38.48 -24.45
CA LYS A 401 -4.58 39.76 -24.85
C LYS A 401 -6.09 39.56 -24.84
N ASP A 402 -6.68 39.94 -23.72
CA ASP A 402 -8.03 40.48 -23.59
C ASP A 402 -8.73 40.54 -24.95
N SER A 403 -9.51 39.50 -25.26
CA SER A 403 -10.39 39.49 -26.41
C SER A 403 -11.50 40.49 -26.10
N GLY A 404 -11.18 41.76 -26.35
CA GLY A 404 -11.98 42.93 -26.05
C GLY A 404 -13.41 42.72 -26.52
N TYR A 405 -14.25 42.27 -25.60
CA TYR A 405 -15.68 42.45 -25.65
C TYR A 405 -15.92 43.93 -25.36
N GLY A 406 -15.83 44.73 -26.43
CA GLY A 406 -16.36 46.09 -26.42
C GLY A 406 -17.87 45.98 -26.23
N SER A 407 -18.33 46.23 -25.01
CA SER A 407 -19.73 46.50 -24.73
C SER A 407 -20.17 47.68 -25.59
N LEU A 408 -20.97 47.39 -26.62
CA LEU A 408 -21.85 48.36 -27.25
C LEU A 408 -22.89 48.73 -26.19
N GLU A 409 -22.62 49.78 -25.42
CA GLU A 409 -23.69 50.51 -24.73
C GLU A 409 -24.31 51.47 -25.73
N ASP A 410 -25.55 51.12 -26.12
CA ASP A 410 -26.42 51.91 -26.96
C ASP A 410 -26.62 53.32 -26.38
N GLY A 411 -26.24 54.33 -27.16
CA GLY A 411 -26.59 55.71 -26.89
C GLY A 411 -28.06 55.96 -27.22
N GLU A 412 -28.95 55.76 -26.26
CA GLU A 412 -30.30 56.29 -26.33
C GLU A 412 -30.31 57.79 -25.97
N LYS A 413 -30.67 58.57 -26.99
CA LYS A 413 -30.89 60.02 -26.93
C LYS A 413 -32.22 60.29 -26.23
N GLU A 414 -32.18 60.87 -25.03
CA GLU A 414 -33.33 61.63 -24.52
C GLU A 414 -33.23 63.09 -24.94
N ALA A 415 -34.06 63.48 -25.90
CA ALA A 415 -34.45 64.86 -26.10
C ALA A 415 -35.99 64.94 -26.11
N VAL A 416 -36.54 65.50 -25.02
CA VAL A 416 -37.67 66.47 -24.91
C VAL A 416 -38.97 66.08 -25.67
N VAL A 417 -40.18 66.07 -25.07
CA VAL A 417 -41.01 67.26 -24.75
C VAL A 417 -42.23 66.93 -23.86
N ARG A 418 -42.59 67.92 -23.01
CA ARG A 418 -43.89 68.35 -22.42
C ARG A 418 -44.07 67.97 -20.93
N ALA A 419 -44.38 68.90 -20.02
CA ALA A 419 -45.13 70.16 -20.15
C ALA A 419 -44.42 71.38 -19.54
#